data_AF-A0A8W8MAK1-F1
#
_entry.id   AF-A0A8W8MAK1-F1
#
_cell.length_a   1.000
_cell.length_b   1.000
_cell.length_c   1.000
_cell.angle_alpha   90.00
_cell.angle_beta   90.00
_cell.angle_gamma   90.00
#
_symmetry.space_group_name_H-M   'P 1'
#
loop_
_entity.id
_entity.type
_entity.pdbx_description
1 polymer ?
#
loop_
_entity_poly.entity_id
_entity_poly.type
_entity_poly.pdbx_seq_one_letter_code
_entity_poly.pdbx_strand_id
1 'polypeptide(L)'
;MCSKEWEIRLDEAKTEEMKFFVLMLRQYLKTWKSKLDDLEKALQDLTFDYQRCRAELEHTIRRRRHISFGNISGVHEQVRETETPLASATEMNESRAHAQINLAQSERNERAQDGLETTLSSFPKDNSNRHRLRKEKEPDKFDASQFCPQERTVAYRVEIRSRSRKSGETPSDYGYALRRLGNLAFPDMSYPNREIIIVEQFMNGIGNSDIRSHVILHHPNTLESAISSATELEAIKGATTLHH
;
A
#
# COMPACT_ATOMS: atom_id res chain seq x y z
N MET A 1 55.98 10.77 -35.69
CA MET A 1 55.38 11.91 -34.94
C MET A 1 53.87 11.77 -34.71
N CYS A 2 53.13 10.97 -35.49
CA CYS A 2 51.67 10.86 -35.36
C CYS A 2 51.15 10.22 -34.05
N SER A 3 51.87 9.26 -33.45
CA SER A 3 51.33 8.50 -32.29
C SER A 3 51.15 9.32 -31.01
N LYS A 4 52.00 10.33 -30.76
CA LYS A 4 51.94 11.15 -29.54
C LYS A 4 50.82 12.19 -29.58
N GLU A 5 50.43 12.63 -30.78
CA GLU A 5 49.31 13.57 -30.98
C GLU A 5 47.94 12.93 -30.72
N TRP A 6 47.81 11.62 -30.96
CA TRP A 6 46.57 10.88 -30.70
C TRP A 6 46.35 10.57 -29.21
N GLU A 7 47.42 10.28 -28.45
CA GLU A 7 47.34 10.08 -27.00
C GLU A 7 46.89 11.35 -26.26
N ILE A 8 47.44 12.51 -26.64
CA ILE A 8 47.05 13.81 -26.03
C ILE A 8 45.57 14.12 -26.29
N ARG A 9 45.08 13.89 -27.51
CA ARG A 9 43.67 14.11 -27.86
C ARG A 9 42.71 13.16 -27.12
N LEU A 10 43.13 11.94 -26.82
CA LEU A 10 42.32 10.97 -26.10
C LEU A 10 42.19 11.32 -24.60
N ASP A 11 43.26 11.82 -24.00
CA ASP A 11 43.22 12.30 -22.62
C ASP A 11 42.45 13.63 -22.49
N GLU A 12 42.56 14.53 -23.46
CA GLU A 12 41.73 15.73 -23.53
C GLU A 12 40.24 15.38 -23.66
N ALA A 13 39.86 14.44 -24.53
CA ALA A 13 38.47 14.00 -24.67
C ALA A 13 37.89 13.40 -23.38
N LYS A 14 38.67 12.57 -22.66
CA LYS A 14 38.26 12.05 -21.35
C LYS A 14 38.07 13.16 -20.31
N THR A 15 38.88 14.21 -20.36
CA THR A 15 38.72 15.35 -19.43
C THR A 15 37.45 16.15 -19.71
N GLU A 16 37.04 16.32 -20.97
CA GLU A 16 35.79 17.01 -21.32
C GLU A 16 34.54 16.21 -20.91
N GLU A 17 34.54 14.89 -21.11
CA GLU A 17 33.46 14.02 -20.62
C GLU A 17 33.35 14.04 -19.09
N MET A 18 34.48 13.99 -18.38
CA MET A 18 34.48 14.13 -16.91
C MET A 18 33.99 15.51 -16.46
N LYS A 19 34.34 16.59 -17.17
CA LYS A 19 33.81 17.93 -16.87
C LYS A 19 32.30 17.97 -17.01
N PHE A 20 31.74 17.38 -18.08
CA PHE A 20 30.30 17.30 -18.28
C PHE A 20 29.61 16.53 -17.15
N PHE A 21 30.16 15.37 -16.76
CA PHE A 21 29.62 14.57 -15.67
C PHE A 21 29.66 15.31 -14.32
N VAL A 22 30.75 16.01 -14.01
CA VAL A 22 30.87 16.84 -12.79
C VAL A 22 29.87 18.00 -12.79
N LEU A 23 29.66 18.66 -13.94
CA LEU A 23 28.66 19.72 -14.06
C LEU A 23 27.23 19.19 -13.88
N MET A 24 26.92 18.05 -14.49
CA MET A 24 25.64 17.35 -14.32
C MET A 24 25.39 16.99 -12.85
N LEU A 25 26.37 16.36 -12.18
CA LEU A 25 26.26 16.03 -10.76
C LEU A 25 26.08 17.26 -9.88
N ARG A 26 26.80 18.36 -10.15
CA ARG A 26 26.62 19.63 -9.43
C ARG A 26 25.21 20.19 -9.61
N GLN A 27 24.67 20.15 -10.82
CA GLN A 27 23.31 20.63 -11.09
C GLN A 27 22.26 19.76 -10.41
N TYR A 28 22.45 18.44 -10.43
CA TYR A 28 21.62 17.48 -9.73
C TYR A 28 21.64 17.72 -8.21
N LEU A 29 22.82 17.89 -7.62
CA LEU A 29 22.99 18.16 -6.20
C LEU A 29 22.29 19.48 -5.80
N LYS A 30 22.37 20.52 -6.64
CA LYS A 30 21.65 21.79 -6.41
C LYS A 30 20.14 21.60 -6.41
N THR A 31 19.60 20.83 -7.36
CA THR A 31 18.14 20.58 -7.42
C THR A 31 17.67 19.76 -6.24
N TRP A 32 18.44 18.74 -5.82
CA TRP A 32 18.13 17.96 -4.63
C TRP A 32 18.19 18.78 -3.34
N LYS A 33 19.19 19.66 -3.22
CA LYS A 33 19.30 20.55 -2.07
C LYS A 33 18.08 21.47 -1.96
N SER A 34 17.64 22.09 -3.06
CA SER A 34 16.42 22.91 -3.08
C SER A 34 15.18 22.12 -2.64
N LYS A 35 15.01 20.88 -3.14
CA LYS A 35 13.87 20.03 -2.74
C LYS A 35 13.92 19.66 -1.26
N LEU A 36 15.13 19.45 -0.72
CA LEU A 36 15.32 19.18 0.71
C LEU A 36 14.93 20.39 1.55
N ASP A 37 15.36 21.59 1.15
CA ASP A 37 15.02 22.85 1.82
C ASP A 37 13.48 23.10 1.80
N ASP A 38 12.81 22.80 0.67
CA ASP A 38 11.35 22.90 0.55
C ASP A 38 10.61 21.92 1.49
N LEU A 39 11.11 20.68 1.60
CA LEU A 39 10.56 19.67 2.51
C LEU A 39 10.77 20.04 3.97
N GLU A 40 11.94 20.56 4.33
CA GLU A 40 12.24 21.03 5.68
C GLU A 40 11.28 22.16 6.09
N LYS A 41 11.05 23.12 5.19
CA LYS A 41 10.07 24.19 5.41
C LYS A 41 8.66 23.65 5.61
N ALA A 42 8.20 22.72 4.76
CA ALA A 42 6.88 22.11 4.89
C ALA A 42 6.70 21.37 6.23
N LEU A 43 7.75 20.70 6.73
CA LEU A 43 7.74 20.07 8.04
C LEU A 43 7.67 21.08 9.20
N GLN A 44 8.35 22.21 9.08
CA GLN A 44 8.28 23.29 10.06
C GLN A 44 6.88 23.89 10.13
N ASP A 45 6.27 24.18 8.96
CA ASP A 45 4.90 24.71 8.87
C ASP A 45 3.88 23.73 9.48
N LEU A 46 3.97 22.44 9.14
CA LEU A 46 3.09 21.41 9.70
C LEU A 46 3.26 21.27 11.22
N THR A 47 4.49 21.38 11.72
CA THR A 47 4.77 21.34 13.17
C THR A 47 4.14 22.54 13.86
N PHE A 48 4.24 23.72 13.27
CA PHE A 48 3.61 24.94 13.80
C PHE A 48 2.09 24.81 13.87
N ASP A 49 1.46 24.35 12.80
CA ASP A 49 0.00 24.13 12.75
C ASP A 49 -0.46 23.10 13.79
N TYR A 50 0.30 22.02 13.97
CA TYR A 50 0.03 21.02 15.01
C TYR A 50 0.05 21.65 16.42
N GLN A 51 1.07 22.45 16.74
CA GLN A 51 1.16 23.11 18.04
C GLN A 51 0.02 24.12 18.25
N ARG A 52 -0.38 24.85 17.20
CA ARG A 52 -1.52 25.76 17.24
C ARG A 52 -2.83 25.02 17.54
N CYS A 53 -3.13 23.97 16.78
CA CYS A 53 -4.32 23.14 16.98
C CYS A 53 -4.36 22.53 18.39
N ARG A 54 -3.21 22.06 18.89
CA ARG A 54 -3.09 21.54 20.26
C ARG A 54 -3.45 22.61 21.30
N ALA A 55 -2.93 23.83 21.15
CA ALA A 55 -3.23 24.93 22.07
C ALA A 55 -4.72 25.33 22.06
N GLU A 56 -5.36 25.36 20.89
CA GLU A 56 -6.79 25.61 20.74
C GLU A 56 -7.65 24.53 21.42
N LEU A 57 -7.26 23.26 21.30
CA LEU A 57 -7.91 22.15 21.98
C LEU A 57 -7.78 22.25 23.50
N GLU A 58 -6.57 22.50 24.00
CA GLU A 58 -6.33 22.70 25.45
C GLU A 58 -7.18 23.85 26.01
N HIS A 59 -7.27 24.96 25.28
CA HIS A 59 -8.10 26.10 25.67
C HIS A 59 -9.60 25.74 25.69
N THR A 60 -10.07 24.97 24.71
CA THR A 60 -11.46 24.46 24.69
C THR A 60 -11.75 23.54 25.88
N ILE A 61 -10.82 22.65 26.24
CA ILE A 61 -10.94 21.76 27.40
C ILE A 61 -11.01 22.59 28.69
N ARG A 62 -10.14 23.61 28.85
CA ARG A 62 -10.15 24.52 30.01
C ARG A 62 -11.49 25.25 30.13
N ARG A 63 -12.03 25.81 29.04
CA ARG A 63 -13.35 26.48 29.04
C ARG A 63 -14.47 25.56 29.50
N ARG A 64 -14.52 24.31 29.01
CA ARG A 64 -15.56 23.35 29.40
C ARG A 64 -15.47 22.95 30.87
N ARG A 65 -14.25 22.79 31.42
CA ARG A 65 -14.06 22.51 32.85
C ARG A 65 -14.63 23.64 33.73
N HIS A 66 -14.42 24.91 33.38
CA HIS A 66 -14.95 26.02 34.16
C HIS A 66 -16.49 26.12 34.15
N ILE A 67 -17.15 25.69 33.07
CA ILE A 67 -18.63 25.73 32.98
C ILE A 67 -19.28 24.63 33.84
N SER A 68 -18.59 23.50 34.06
CA SER A 68 -19.17 22.35 34.77
C SER A 68 -19.10 22.42 36.30
N PHE A 69 -18.34 23.35 36.90
CA PHE A 69 -18.19 23.46 38.36
C PHE A 69 -18.83 24.71 38.97
N GLY A 70 -19.49 25.56 38.18
CA GLY A 70 -20.00 26.85 38.63
C GLY A 70 -21.35 26.87 39.35
N ASN A 71 -22.13 25.77 39.35
CA ASN A 71 -23.53 25.80 39.81
C ASN A 71 -23.93 24.75 40.87
N ILE A 72 -22.97 24.09 41.51
CA ILE A 72 -23.26 23.14 42.61
C ILE A 72 -22.68 23.67 43.93
N SER A 73 -22.99 24.92 44.27
CA SER A 73 -22.90 25.40 45.65
C SER A 73 -24.25 25.16 46.31
N GLY A 74 -24.50 23.95 46.81
CA GLY A 74 -25.76 23.72 47.52
C GLY A 74 -26.19 22.30 47.83
N VAL A 75 -25.30 21.31 47.95
CA VAL A 75 -25.64 20.09 48.70
C VAL A 75 -24.40 19.64 49.46
N HIS A 76 -24.43 19.86 50.77
CA HIS A 76 -23.48 19.30 51.71
C HIS A 76 -23.87 17.84 51.95
N GLU A 77 -23.32 16.93 51.14
CA GLU A 77 -23.47 15.49 51.37
C GLU A 77 -22.21 14.96 52.05
N GLN A 78 -22.32 14.61 53.33
CA GLN A 78 -21.31 13.85 54.08
C GLN A 78 -21.25 12.43 53.52
N VAL A 79 -20.47 12.20 52.46
CA VAL A 79 -20.17 10.85 51.99
C VAL A 79 -18.90 10.36 52.67
N ARG A 80 -19.09 9.41 53.59
CA ARG A 80 -18.03 8.62 54.22
C ARG A 80 -17.23 7.88 53.16
N GLU A 81 -15.91 8.00 53.27
CA GLU A 81 -14.93 7.23 52.53
C GLU A 81 -15.04 5.74 52.92
N THR A 82 -15.52 4.91 52.00
CA THR A 82 -15.29 3.46 52.02
C THR A 82 -14.37 3.11 50.87
N GLU A 83 -13.09 2.99 51.18
CA GLU A 83 -12.06 2.50 50.28
C GLU A 83 -12.42 1.09 49.79
N THR A 84 -12.63 0.95 48.48
CA THR A 84 -12.82 -0.35 47.82
C THR A 84 -11.59 -0.64 46.97
N PRO A 85 -10.87 -1.75 47.18
CA PRO A 85 -9.62 -2.03 46.46
C PRO A 85 -9.90 -2.43 45.00
N LEU A 86 -9.38 -1.61 44.09
CA LEU A 86 -9.55 -1.71 42.64
C LEU A 86 -8.40 -2.51 42.01
N ALA A 87 -8.39 -3.83 42.21
CA ALA A 87 -7.42 -4.72 41.57
C ALA A 87 -7.99 -6.14 41.41
N SER A 88 -8.84 -6.36 40.39
CA SER A 88 -9.11 -7.71 39.85
C SER A 88 -10.06 -7.78 38.64
N ALA A 89 -10.73 -6.68 38.23
CA ALA A 89 -11.82 -6.77 37.25
C ALA A 89 -11.40 -6.76 35.76
N THR A 90 -10.12 -6.59 35.43
CA THR A 90 -9.69 -6.35 34.03
C THR A 90 -9.40 -7.62 33.21
N GLU A 91 -9.16 -8.78 33.83
CA GLU A 91 -8.72 -9.98 33.09
C GLU A 91 -9.88 -10.83 32.52
N MET A 92 -11.10 -10.68 33.02
CA MET A 92 -12.23 -11.53 32.57
C MET A 92 -12.92 -11.06 31.28
N ASN A 93 -12.61 -9.87 30.76
CA ASN A 93 -13.33 -9.31 29.61
C ASN A 93 -12.62 -9.57 28.26
N GLU A 94 -11.31 -9.84 28.26
CA GLU A 94 -10.56 -10.12 27.03
C GLU A 94 -10.83 -11.55 26.50
N SER A 95 -11.00 -12.55 27.37
CA SER A 95 -11.30 -13.93 26.94
C SER A 95 -12.66 -14.05 26.24
N ARG A 96 -13.62 -13.16 26.54
CA ARG A 96 -14.96 -13.18 25.91
C ARG A 96 -14.95 -12.56 24.52
N ALA A 97 -14.06 -11.59 24.26
CA ALA A 97 -13.90 -10.97 22.95
C ALA A 97 -13.24 -11.93 21.94
N HIS A 98 -12.22 -12.70 22.37
CA HIS A 98 -11.56 -13.67 21.50
C HIS A 98 -12.46 -14.85 21.09
N ALA A 99 -13.39 -15.27 21.95
CA ALA A 99 -14.33 -16.35 21.62
C ALA A 99 -15.36 -15.99 20.54
N GLN A 100 -15.79 -14.72 20.46
CA GLN A 100 -16.76 -14.28 19.45
C GLN A 100 -16.15 -14.14 18.05
N ILE A 101 -14.85 -13.81 17.95
CA ILE A 101 -14.16 -13.66 16.66
C ILE A 101 -13.97 -15.02 15.97
N ASN A 102 -13.69 -16.08 16.73
CA ASN A 102 -13.49 -17.42 16.17
C ASN A 102 -14.78 -18.05 15.63
N LEU A 103 -15.93 -17.78 16.25
CA LEU A 103 -17.23 -18.30 15.78
C LEU A 103 -17.63 -17.67 14.43
N ALA A 104 -17.36 -16.37 14.23
CA ALA A 104 -17.66 -15.67 12.97
C ALA A 104 -16.75 -16.08 11.79
N GLN A 105 -15.57 -16.65 12.06
CA GLN A 105 -14.68 -17.16 11.02
C GLN A 105 -15.05 -18.59 10.57
N SER A 106 -15.62 -19.40 11.45
CA SER A 106 -16.09 -20.76 11.12
C SER A 106 -17.27 -20.74 10.13
N GLU A 107 -18.25 -19.85 10.33
CA GLU A 107 -19.44 -19.76 9.47
C GLU A 107 -19.15 -19.25 8.04
N ARG A 108 -18.00 -18.59 7.81
CA ARG A 108 -17.59 -18.16 6.47
C ARG A 108 -16.93 -19.27 5.66
N ASN A 109 -16.31 -20.26 6.31
CA ASN A 109 -15.63 -21.34 5.59
C ASN A 109 -16.60 -22.40 5.07
N GLU A 110 -17.75 -22.61 5.71
CA GLU A 110 -18.76 -23.59 5.23
C GLU A 110 -19.47 -23.12 3.95
N ARG A 111 -19.66 -21.82 3.72
CA ARG A 111 -20.29 -21.32 2.48
C ARG A 111 -19.39 -21.39 1.24
N ALA A 112 -18.11 -21.72 1.40
CA ALA A 112 -17.17 -21.79 0.27
C ALA A 112 -17.09 -23.20 -0.38
N GLN A 113 -17.74 -24.22 0.19
CA GLN A 113 -17.64 -25.59 -0.32
C GLN A 113 -18.86 -26.10 -1.11
N ASP A 114 -20.01 -25.42 -1.08
CA ASP A 114 -21.24 -25.89 -1.75
C ASP A 114 -21.44 -25.38 -3.19
N GLY A 115 -20.43 -24.79 -3.82
CA GLY A 115 -20.58 -24.06 -5.08
C GLY A 115 -20.00 -24.69 -6.35
N LEU A 116 -19.44 -25.90 -6.30
CA LEU A 116 -18.59 -26.40 -7.40
C LEU A 116 -18.95 -27.78 -7.93
N GLU A 117 -20.23 -28.09 -8.15
CA GLU A 117 -20.61 -29.34 -8.85
C GLU A 117 -21.97 -29.28 -9.56
N THR A 118 -22.08 -28.50 -10.63
CA THR A 118 -23.13 -28.60 -11.68
C THR A 118 -22.77 -27.54 -12.73
N THR A 119 -22.52 -27.76 -14.02
CA THR A 119 -23.15 -28.60 -15.03
C THR A 119 -22.21 -28.66 -16.24
N LEU A 120 -21.70 -29.84 -16.59
CA LEU A 120 -21.17 -30.17 -17.91
C LEU A 120 -22.13 -31.19 -18.54
N SER A 121 -23.19 -30.74 -19.20
CA SER A 121 -23.85 -31.55 -20.23
C SER A 121 -24.87 -30.73 -21.02
N SER A 122 -24.91 -30.99 -22.32
CA SER A 122 -25.93 -30.60 -23.31
C SER A 122 -25.85 -29.18 -23.89
N PHE A 123 -25.08 -29.04 -24.97
CA PHE A 123 -25.37 -28.08 -26.04
C PHE A 123 -26.23 -28.79 -27.11
N PRO A 124 -27.46 -28.35 -27.37
CA PRO A 124 -28.16 -28.67 -28.60
C PRO A 124 -27.69 -27.69 -29.69
N LYS A 125 -27.13 -28.23 -30.77
CA LYS A 125 -27.00 -27.52 -32.05
C LYS A 125 -28.39 -27.49 -32.67
N ASP A 126 -29.00 -26.32 -32.76
CA ASP A 126 -29.96 -26.09 -33.84
C ASP A 126 -29.95 -24.64 -34.32
N ASN A 127 -29.88 -24.53 -35.64
CA ASN A 127 -29.60 -23.33 -36.41
C ASN A 127 -30.81 -23.12 -37.32
N SER A 128 -31.69 -22.17 -37.00
CA SER A 128 -32.51 -21.54 -38.04
C SER A 128 -33.24 -20.28 -37.57
N ASN A 129 -32.95 -19.18 -38.28
CA ASN A 129 -33.92 -18.17 -38.71
C ASN A 129 -34.99 -17.71 -37.70
N ARG A 130 -34.62 -16.71 -36.89
CA ARG A 130 -35.58 -15.69 -36.45
C ARG A 130 -34.97 -14.30 -36.59
N HIS A 131 -35.00 -13.76 -37.81
CA HIS A 131 -35.07 -12.31 -38.01
C HIS A 131 -36.41 -11.80 -37.46
N ARG A 132 -36.47 -11.62 -36.13
CA ARG A 132 -37.43 -10.70 -35.52
C ARG A 132 -36.68 -9.40 -35.32
N LEU A 133 -37.10 -8.34 -36.02
CA LEU A 133 -36.82 -6.96 -35.67
C LEU A 133 -37.31 -6.73 -34.22
N ARG A 134 -36.44 -7.03 -33.27
CA ARG A 134 -36.58 -6.63 -31.88
C ARG A 134 -36.09 -5.19 -31.86
N LYS A 135 -37.01 -4.25 -31.67
CA LYS A 135 -36.67 -2.86 -31.34
C LYS A 135 -35.54 -2.92 -30.32
N GLU A 136 -34.37 -2.39 -30.69
CA GLU A 136 -33.22 -2.29 -29.81
C GLU A 136 -33.66 -1.45 -28.62
N LYS A 137 -34.03 -2.14 -27.55
CA LYS A 137 -34.15 -1.54 -26.23
C LYS A 137 -32.72 -1.17 -25.90
N GLU A 138 -32.43 0.13 -25.77
CA GLU A 138 -31.10 0.59 -25.41
C GLU A 138 -30.56 -0.29 -24.27
N PRO A 139 -29.29 -0.73 -24.35
CA PRO A 139 -28.72 -1.58 -23.33
C PRO A 139 -28.87 -0.84 -22.00
N ASP A 140 -29.64 -1.44 -21.07
CA ASP A 140 -29.76 -0.97 -19.69
C ASP A 140 -28.35 -0.67 -19.22
N LYS A 141 -28.08 0.62 -18.97
CA LYS A 141 -26.77 1.10 -18.56
C LYS A 141 -26.38 0.34 -17.31
N PHE A 142 -25.45 -0.61 -17.47
CA PHE A 142 -24.93 -1.38 -16.36
C PHE A 142 -24.10 -0.42 -15.52
N ASP A 143 -24.72 0.18 -14.51
CA ASP A 143 -24.06 1.07 -13.56
C ASP A 143 -23.12 0.25 -12.67
N ALA A 144 -21.90 0.05 -13.16
CA ALA A 144 -20.82 -0.64 -12.45
C ALA A 144 -20.51 -0.01 -11.07
N SER A 145 -20.96 1.22 -10.85
CA SER A 145 -20.91 1.93 -9.56
C SER A 145 -21.68 1.22 -8.44
N GLN A 146 -22.65 0.36 -8.76
CA GLN A 146 -23.42 -0.38 -7.77
C GLN A 146 -22.64 -1.59 -7.19
N PHE A 147 -21.64 -2.10 -7.91
CA PHE A 147 -20.87 -3.29 -7.52
C PHE A 147 -19.47 -2.98 -6.96
N CYS A 148 -19.00 -1.74 -7.08
CA CYS A 148 -17.75 -1.27 -6.47
C CYS A 148 -17.97 0.10 -5.83
N PRO A 149 -18.52 0.15 -4.61
CA PRO A 149 -18.69 1.39 -3.88
C PRO A 149 -17.34 2.09 -3.75
N GLN A 150 -17.29 3.37 -4.08
CA GLN A 150 -16.06 4.17 -4.07
C GLN A 150 -15.43 4.19 -2.67
N GLU A 151 -16.21 3.95 -1.61
CA GLU A 151 -15.72 3.80 -0.23
C GLU A 151 -14.75 2.62 -0.05
N ARG A 152 -14.83 1.57 -0.89
CA ARG A 152 -13.91 0.42 -0.80
C ARG A 152 -12.51 0.73 -1.33
N THR A 153 -12.34 1.78 -2.14
CA THR A 153 -11.02 2.17 -2.66
C THR A 153 -10.05 2.50 -1.53
N VAL A 154 -10.54 3.12 -0.45
CA VAL A 154 -9.73 3.44 0.75
C VAL A 154 -9.23 2.16 1.42
N ALA A 155 -10.09 1.15 1.57
CA ALA A 155 -9.71 -0.13 2.15
C ALA A 155 -8.62 -0.82 1.30
N TYR A 156 -8.76 -0.85 -0.03
CA TYR A 156 -7.74 -1.40 -0.92
C TYR A 156 -6.42 -0.63 -0.89
N ARG A 157 -6.45 0.70 -0.69
CA ARG A 157 -5.24 1.52 -0.48
C ARG A 157 -4.51 1.19 0.82
N VAL A 158 -5.24 0.81 1.86
CA VAL A 158 -4.63 0.32 3.10
C VAL A 158 -4.09 -1.09 2.91
N GLU A 159 -4.84 -1.95 2.22
CA GLU A 159 -4.45 -3.33 1.94
C GLU A 159 -3.17 -3.38 1.10
N ILE A 160 -3.07 -2.63 0.00
CA ILE A 160 -1.86 -2.64 -0.84
C ILE A 160 -0.62 -2.20 -0.04
N ARG A 161 -0.71 -1.17 0.80
CA ARG A 161 0.42 -0.66 1.60
C ARG A 161 0.88 -1.64 2.68
N SER A 162 -0.05 -2.37 3.27
CA SER A 162 0.22 -3.36 4.32
C SER A 162 0.56 -4.74 3.75
N ARG A 163 0.39 -4.96 2.45
CA ARG A 163 0.62 -6.24 1.81
C ARG A 163 2.11 -6.54 1.74
N SER A 164 2.52 -7.58 2.46
CA SER A 164 3.83 -8.23 2.36
C SER A 164 3.67 -9.63 1.79
N ARG A 165 4.68 -10.14 1.07
CA ARG A 165 4.69 -11.50 0.52
C ARG A 165 4.49 -12.53 1.62
N LYS A 166 3.55 -13.45 1.41
CA LYS A 166 3.23 -14.52 2.37
C LYS A 166 4.29 -15.62 2.30
N SER A 167 4.45 -16.37 3.39
CA SER A 167 5.28 -17.57 3.38
C SER A 167 4.75 -18.57 2.34
N GLY A 168 5.64 -19.06 1.47
CA GLY A 168 5.29 -19.99 0.39
C GLY A 168 4.65 -19.35 -0.85
N GLU A 169 4.35 -18.05 -0.85
CA GLU A 169 3.89 -17.34 -2.05
C GLU A 169 5.07 -17.14 -3.01
N THR A 170 4.89 -17.32 -4.32
CA THR A 170 5.95 -17.04 -5.31
C THR A 170 6.09 -15.53 -5.56
N PRO A 171 7.25 -15.03 -6.05
CA PRO A 171 7.38 -13.61 -6.42
C PRO A 171 6.35 -13.18 -7.46
N SER A 172 6.06 -14.05 -8.43
CA SER A 172 5.05 -13.82 -9.46
C SER A 172 3.65 -13.68 -8.88
N ASP A 173 3.21 -14.61 -8.03
CA ASP A 173 1.89 -14.57 -7.40
C ASP A 173 1.70 -13.30 -6.57
N TYR A 174 2.73 -12.94 -5.81
CA TYR A 174 2.76 -11.72 -5.01
C TYR A 174 2.63 -10.47 -5.89
N GLY A 175 3.40 -10.39 -6.99
CA GLY A 175 3.33 -9.28 -7.93
C GLY A 175 1.96 -9.14 -8.59
N TYR A 176 1.36 -10.24 -9.04
CA TYR A 176 0.02 -10.21 -9.64
C TYR A 176 -1.07 -9.85 -8.62
N ALA A 177 -0.94 -10.29 -7.37
CA ALA A 177 -1.83 -9.87 -6.30
C ALA A 177 -1.76 -8.36 -6.05
N LEU A 178 -0.55 -7.78 -6.05
CA LEU A 178 -0.37 -6.32 -5.94
C LEU A 178 -0.96 -5.57 -7.13
N ARG A 179 -0.81 -6.07 -8.36
CA ARG A 179 -1.43 -5.45 -9.54
C ARG A 179 -2.95 -5.42 -9.43
N ARG A 180 -3.56 -6.53 -9.01
CA ARG A 180 -5.01 -6.60 -8.78
C ARG A 180 -5.45 -5.58 -7.72
N LEU A 181 -4.74 -5.53 -6.59
CA LEU A 181 -5.02 -4.55 -5.53
C LEU A 181 -4.83 -3.11 -6.00
N GLY A 182 -3.79 -2.82 -6.78
CA GLY A 182 -3.53 -1.50 -7.34
C GLY A 182 -4.65 -1.02 -8.25
N ASN A 183 -5.17 -1.89 -9.10
CA ASN A 183 -6.32 -1.56 -9.97
C ASN A 183 -7.58 -1.23 -9.16
N LEU A 184 -7.80 -1.91 -8.03
CA LEU A 184 -8.94 -1.66 -7.13
C LEU A 184 -8.74 -0.41 -6.25
N ALA A 185 -7.49 -0.14 -5.83
CA ALA A 185 -7.12 0.98 -4.96
C ALA A 185 -7.07 2.33 -5.71
N PHE A 186 -6.71 2.29 -7.00
CA PHE A 186 -6.48 3.46 -7.83
C PHE A 186 -7.13 3.32 -9.21
N PRO A 187 -8.47 3.24 -9.29
CA PRO A 187 -9.18 3.11 -10.57
C PRO A 187 -8.98 4.33 -11.47
N ASP A 188 -8.99 5.54 -10.89
CA ASP A 188 -8.90 6.82 -11.61
C ASP A 188 -7.45 7.23 -11.95
N MET A 189 -6.46 6.48 -11.47
CA MET A 189 -5.05 6.78 -11.69
C MET A 189 -4.57 6.22 -13.03
N SER A 190 -3.75 6.99 -13.75
CA SER A 190 -3.12 6.53 -14.98
C SER A 190 -2.27 5.27 -14.73
N TYR A 191 -2.25 4.38 -15.72
CA TYR A 191 -1.46 3.14 -15.67
C TYR A 191 0.01 3.34 -15.22
N PRO A 192 0.80 4.27 -15.80
CA PRO A 192 2.21 4.42 -15.42
C PRO A 192 2.39 4.86 -13.96
N ASN A 193 1.55 5.76 -13.45
CA ASN A 193 1.64 6.21 -12.06
C ASN A 193 1.26 5.09 -11.08
N ARG A 194 0.25 4.30 -11.43
CA ARG A 194 -0.16 3.14 -10.64
C ARG A 194 0.91 2.05 -10.64
N GLU A 195 1.58 1.85 -11.77
CA GLU A 195 2.67 0.88 -11.89
C GLU A 195 3.84 1.22 -10.98
N ILE A 196 4.23 2.50 -10.88
CA ILE A 196 5.27 2.96 -9.93
C ILE A 196 4.92 2.56 -8.49
N ILE A 197 3.69 2.83 -8.04
CA ILE A 197 3.23 2.48 -6.69
C ILE A 197 3.29 0.95 -6.46
N ILE A 198 2.90 0.16 -7.47
CA ILE A 198 2.92 -1.30 -7.38
C ILE A 198 4.37 -1.82 -7.29
N VAL A 199 5.28 -1.27 -8.09
CA VAL A 199 6.71 -1.65 -8.08
C VAL A 199 7.37 -1.29 -6.76
N GLU A 200 7.12 -0.09 -6.23
CA GLU A 200 7.60 0.33 -4.91
C GLU A 200 7.10 -0.60 -3.80
N GLN A 201 5.81 -0.93 -3.81
CA GLN A 201 5.25 -1.86 -2.83
C GLN A 201 5.82 -3.28 -2.98
N PHE A 202 6.09 -3.72 -4.21
CA PHE A 202 6.71 -5.01 -4.47
C PHE A 202 8.10 -5.08 -3.82
N MET A 203 8.94 -4.06 -4.03
CA MET A 203 10.28 -3.99 -3.41
C MET A 203 10.22 -3.95 -1.88
N ASN A 204 9.28 -3.19 -1.31
CA ASN A 204 9.15 -3.08 0.14
C ASN A 204 8.65 -4.37 0.80
N GLY A 205 7.72 -5.08 0.16
CA GLY A 205 7.02 -6.22 0.74
C GLY A 205 7.55 -7.61 0.35
N ILE A 206 8.57 -7.75 -0.50
CA ILE A 206 9.11 -9.06 -0.94
C ILE A 206 9.75 -9.89 0.19
N GLY A 207 10.06 -9.27 1.34
CA GLY A 207 10.49 -9.92 2.58
C GLY A 207 11.97 -10.30 2.64
N ASN A 208 12.48 -11.07 1.67
CA ASN A 208 13.88 -11.51 1.68
C ASN A 208 14.82 -10.36 1.31
N SER A 209 15.73 -9.99 2.23
CA SER A 209 16.62 -8.84 2.05
C SER A 209 17.52 -8.97 0.82
N ASP A 210 17.96 -10.18 0.47
CA ASP A 210 18.83 -10.39 -0.68
C ASP A 210 18.06 -10.26 -2.00
N ILE A 211 16.84 -10.82 -2.05
CA ILE A 211 15.94 -10.64 -3.21
C ILE A 211 15.64 -9.15 -3.39
N ARG A 212 15.33 -8.45 -2.31
CA ARG A 212 15.07 -7.01 -2.34
C ARG A 212 16.27 -6.22 -2.86
N SER A 213 17.47 -6.46 -2.31
CA SER A 213 18.69 -5.79 -2.77
C SER A 213 18.97 -6.04 -4.25
N HIS A 214 18.81 -7.29 -4.70
CA HIS A 214 18.98 -7.64 -6.10
C HIS A 214 17.98 -6.89 -7.00
N VAL A 215 16.69 -6.90 -6.67
CA VAL A 215 15.67 -6.16 -7.43
C VAL A 215 15.97 -4.66 -7.46
N ILE A 216 16.37 -4.04 -6.34
CA ILE A 216 16.69 -2.60 -6.29
C ILE A 216 17.88 -2.25 -7.21
N LEU A 217 18.92 -3.08 -7.23
CA LEU A 217 20.11 -2.87 -8.08
C LEU A 217 19.80 -2.94 -9.57
N HIS A 218 18.74 -3.66 -9.97
CA HIS A 218 18.30 -3.75 -11.36
C HIS A 218 17.42 -2.57 -11.81
N HIS A 219 17.04 -1.67 -10.91
CA HIS A 219 16.22 -0.48 -11.22
C HIS A 219 14.98 -0.77 -12.08
N PRO A 220 14.06 -1.66 -11.65
CA PRO A 220 12.91 -2.03 -12.45
C PRO A 220 11.94 -0.85 -12.61
N ASN A 221 11.57 -0.57 -13.87
CA ASN A 221 10.53 0.42 -14.20
C ASN A 221 9.14 -0.19 -14.37
N THR A 222 9.05 -1.52 -14.41
CA THR A 222 7.81 -2.28 -14.58
C THR A 222 7.74 -3.40 -13.56
N LEU A 223 6.51 -3.82 -13.24
CA LEU A 223 6.30 -4.93 -12.31
C LEU A 223 6.88 -6.24 -12.86
N GLU A 224 6.75 -6.49 -14.16
CA GLU A 224 7.31 -7.66 -14.84
C GLU A 224 8.83 -7.75 -14.67
N SER A 225 9.53 -6.62 -14.83
CA SER A 225 10.98 -6.55 -14.65
C SER A 225 11.36 -6.90 -13.21
N ALA A 226 10.65 -6.34 -12.23
CA ALA A 226 10.86 -6.64 -10.81
C ALA A 226 10.61 -8.12 -10.48
N ILE A 227 9.55 -8.72 -11.03
CA ILE A 227 9.24 -10.15 -10.87
C ILE A 227 10.33 -11.02 -11.50
N SER A 228 10.80 -10.65 -12.71
CA SER A 228 11.85 -11.38 -13.42
C SER A 228 13.13 -11.44 -12.60
N SER A 229 13.63 -10.29 -12.11
CA SER A 229 14.83 -10.24 -11.27
C SER A 229 14.65 -11.01 -9.95
N ALA A 230 13.49 -10.90 -9.31
CA ALA A 230 13.22 -11.66 -8.08
C ALA A 230 13.24 -13.17 -8.32
N THR A 231 12.63 -13.62 -9.41
CA THR A 231 12.54 -15.04 -9.78
C THR A 231 13.90 -15.61 -10.19
N GLU A 232 14.71 -14.82 -10.91
CA GLU A 232 16.08 -15.19 -11.29
C GLU A 232 16.93 -15.49 -10.05
N LEU A 233 16.92 -14.62 -9.04
CA LEU A 233 17.69 -14.85 -7.82
C LEU A 233 17.18 -16.07 -7.04
N GLU A 234 15.87 -16.29 -6.98
CA GLU A 234 15.32 -17.50 -6.35
C GLU A 234 15.75 -18.77 -7.06
N ALA A 235 15.82 -18.77 -8.39
CA ALA A 235 16.31 -19.92 -9.15
C ALA A 235 17.79 -20.20 -8.84
N ILE A 236 18.63 -19.17 -8.78
CA ILE A 236 20.06 -19.29 -8.46
C ILE A 236 20.25 -19.83 -7.03
N LYS A 237 19.49 -19.31 -6.06
CA LYS A 237 19.57 -19.73 -4.66
C LYS A 237 18.98 -21.11 -4.41
N GLY A 238 17.88 -21.46 -5.08
CA GLY A 238 17.28 -22.79 -5.02
C GLY A 238 18.17 -23.87 -5.63
N ALA A 239 18.99 -23.52 -6.63
CA ALA A 239 19.97 -24.45 -7.21
C ALA A 239 21.19 -24.70 -6.29
N THR A 240 21.60 -23.70 -5.51
CA THR A 240 22.78 -23.79 -4.64
C THR A 240 22.53 -24.58 -3.35
N THR A 241 21.30 -24.63 -2.86
CA THR A 241 20.94 -25.43 -1.67
C THR A 241 20.82 -26.94 -1.94
N LEU A 242 20.77 -27.39 -3.20
CA LEU A 242 20.71 -28.81 -3.57
C LEU A 242 22.10 -29.47 -3.71
N HIS A 243 23.19 -28.72 -3.58
CA HIS A 243 24.56 -29.21 -3.79
C HIS A 243 25.39 -29.38 -2.50
N HIS A 244 24.76 -29.35 -1.33
CA HIS A 244 25.38 -29.66 -0.04
C HIS A 244 24.62 -30.77 0.68
#